data_AF-A0A4R0NA00-F1
#
_entry.id   AF-A0A4R0NA00-F1
#
_cell.length_a   1.000
_cell.length_b   1.000
_cell.length_c   1.000
_cell.angle_alpha   90.00
_cell.angle_beta   90.00
_cell.angle_gamma   90.00
#
_symmetry.space_group_name_H-M   'P 1'
#
loop_
_entity.id
_entity.type
_entity.pdbx_description
1 polymer ?
#
loop_
_entity_poly.entity_id
_entity_poly.type
_entity_poly.pdbx_seq_one_letter_code
_entity_poly.pdbx_strand_id
1 'polypeptide(L)'
;MEKVMVYFDMPGVSGEQYDQVWRDLRESGNPTPKGLLHHAAAPTPNSWLVVDVWESEDDFKEFGKTLMPILEKNGFPKGDPVILPLHNMYVSSALHEYESKI
;
A
#
# COMPACT_ATOMS: atom_id res chain seq x y z
N MET A 1 5.85 10.52 -15.26
CA MET A 1 6.28 9.42 -14.38
C MET A 1 5.30 8.29 -14.54
N GLU A 2 5.80 7.05 -14.52
CA GLU A 2 4.94 5.86 -14.59
C GLU A 2 4.44 5.52 -13.19
N LYS A 3 3.17 5.10 -13.12
CA LYS A 3 2.55 4.61 -11.89
C LYS A 3 3.23 3.32 -11.46
N VAL A 4 3.22 3.05 -10.17
CA VAL A 4 3.77 1.80 -9.62
C VAL A 4 2.74 1.08 -8.77
N MET A 5 2.83 -0.24 -8.78
CA MET A 5 2.22 -1.10 -7.78
C MET A 5 3.24 -1.39 -6.70
N VAL A 6 2.84 -1.24 -5.44
CA VAL A 6 3.66 -1.60 -4.29
C VAL A 6 2.99 -2.74 -3.54
N TYR A 7 3.77 -3.76 -3.20
CA TYR A 7 3.31 -4.97 -2.55
C TYR A 7 4.09 -5.20 -1.25
N PHE A 8 3.37 -5.48 -0.16
CA PHE A 8 3.93 -5.96 1.10
C PHE A 8 3.31 -7.30 1.47
N ASP A 9 4.14 -8.22 1.93
CA ASP A 9 3.73 -9.45 2.58
C ASP A 9 4.41 -9.55 3.94
N MET A 10 3.64 -9.33 5.00
CA MET A 10 4.16 -9.09 6.36
C MET A 10 3.75 -10.23 7.29
N PRO A 11 4.63 -11.22 7.54
CA PRO A 11 4.32 -12.36 8.41
C PRO A 11 3.99 -11.95 9.84
N GLY A 12 3.00 -12.61 10.43
CA GLY A 12 2.67 -12.46 11.86
C GLY A 12 2.02 -11.13 12.26
N VAL A 13 1.70 -10.25 11.30
CA VAL A 13 0.97 -9.00 11.58
C VAL A 13 -0.50 -9.30 11.87
N SER A 14 -1.00 -8.76 12.99
CA SER A 14 -2.42 -8.83 13.34
C SER A 14 -3.22 -7.65 12.77
N GLY A 15 -4.54 -7.81 12.69
CA GLY A 15 -5.44 -6.71 12.33
C GLY A 15 -5.35 -5.52 13.29
N GLU A 16 -5.13 -5.76 14.57
CA GLU A 16 -4.98 -4.68 15.56
C GLU A 16 -3.69 -3.87 15.35
N GLN A 17 -2.58 -4.54 15.03
CA GLN A 17 -1.33 -3.87 14.66
C GLN A 17 -1.49 -3.04 13.38
N TYR A 18 -2.17 -3.60 12.38
CA TYR A 18 -2.50 -2.89 11.15
C TYR A 18 -3.35 -1.63 11.40
N ASP A 19 -4.41 -1.74 12.19
CA ASP A 19 -5.26 -0.60 12.53
C ASP A 19 -4.50 0.47 13.33
N GLN A 20 -3.53 0.06 14.16
CA GLN A 20 -2.69 0.99 14.90
C GLN A 20 -1.79 1.82 13.98
N VAL A 21 -1.27 1.25 12.90
CA VAL A 21 -0.48 2.00 11.90
C VAL A 21 -1.31 3.13 11.29
N TRP A 22 -2.58 2.87 10.95
CA TRP A 22 -3.48 3.92 10.43
C TRP A 22 -3.81 5.00 11.47
N ARG A 23 -3.91 4.65 12.76
CA ARG A 23 -4.06 5.64 13.83
C ARG A 23 -2.82 6.53 13.93
N ASP A 24 -1.64 5.91 14.01
CA ASP A 24 -0.35 6.63 14.10
C ASP A 24 -0.13 7.54 12.87
N LEU A 25 -0.50 7.09 11.66
CA LEU A 25 -0.43 7.89 10.44
C LEU A 25 -1.32 9.14 10.52
N ARG A 26 -2.55 9.01 11.00
CA ARG A 26 -3.47 10.15 11.19
C ARG A 26 -2.94 11.13 12.24
N GLU A 27 -2.43 10.62 13.35
CA GLU A 27 -1.82 11.43 14.42
C GLU A 27 -0.56 12.17 13.94
N SER A 28 0.19 11.59 13.00
CA SER A 28 1.35 12.23 12.35
C SER A 28 0.98 13.32 11.33
N GLY A 29 -0.31 13.57 11.09
CA GLY A 29 -0.77 14.52 10.08
C GLY A 29 -0.78 13.98 8.64
N ASN A 30 -0.68 12.65 8.46
CA ASN A 30 -0.69 11.97 7.16
C ASN A 30 -1.92 11.05 6.98
N PRO A 31 -3.16 11.56 7.13
CA PRO A 31 -4.37 10.73 7.00
C PRO A 31 -4.61 10.26 5.56
N THR A 32 -4.01 10.95 4.58
CA THR A 32 -4.12 10.68 3.14
C THR A 32 -2.73 10.87 2.50
N PRO A 33 -1.98 9.79 2.28
CA PRO A 33 -0.66 9.88 1.66
C PRO A 33 -0.75 10.50 0.26
N LYS A 34 0.11 11.47 -0.02
CA LYS A 34 0.16 12.11 -1.34
C LYS A 34 0.55 11.07 -2.40
N GLY A 35 -0.20 11.02 -3.50
CA GLY A 35 0.09 10.14 -4.63
C GLY A 35 -0.40 8.69 -4.48
N LEU A 36 -0.98 8.31 -3.33
CA LEU A 36 -1.64 7.01 -3.16
C LEU A 36 -2.99 7.03 -3.90
N LEU A 37 -3.14 6.15 -4.89
CA LEU A 37 -4.33 6.03 -5.74
C LEU A 37 -5.28 4.93 -5.28
N HIS A 38 -4.71 3.82 -4.81
CA HIS A 38 -5.46 2.70 -4.29
C HIS A 38 -4.67 2.03 -3.18
N HIS A 39 -5.38 1.58 -2.15
CA HIS A 39 -4.82 0.82 -1.03
C HIS A 39 -5.79 -0.33 -0.72
N ALA A 40 -5.26 -1.54 -0.72
CA ALA A 40 -5.99 -2.72 -0.33
C ALA A 40 -5.14 -3.53 0.64
N ALA A 41 -5.77 -4.03 1.70
CA ALA A 41 -5.09 -4.86 2.69
C ALA A 41 -5.98 -6.05 3.07
N ALA A 42 -5.36 -7.21 3.30
CA ALA A 42 -6.06 -8.42 3.70
C ALA A 42 -5.18 -9.34 4.55
N PRO A 43 -5.75 -10.03 5.55
CA PRO A 43 -5.06 -11.15 6.18
C PRO A 43 -4.92 -12.31 5.19
N THR A 44 -3.78 -12.98 5.23
CA THR A 44 -3.57 -14.31 4.64
C THR A 44 -3.49 -15.33 5.77
N PRO A 45 -3.40 -16.66 5.49
CA PRO A 45 -3.23 -17.64 6.55
C PRO A 45 -2.03 -17.40 7.47
N ASN A 46 -0.95 -16.79 6.97
CA ASN A 46 0.31 -16.65 7.72
C ASN A 46 0.85 -15.20 7.76
N SER A 47 0.20 -14.25 7.10
CA SER A 47 0.73 -12.90 6.92
C SER A 47 -0.37 -11.85 6.73
N TRP A 48 0.05 -10.59 6.61
CA TRP A 48 -0.79 -9.47 6.21
C TRP A 48 -0.32 -8.93 4.88
N LEU A 49 -1.20 -9.00 3.88
CA LEU A 49 -0.95 -8.54 2.52
C LEU A 49 -1.40 -7.08 2.40
N VAL A 50 -0.56 -6.23 1.80
CA VAL A 50 -0.93 -4.89 1.34
C VAL A 50 -0.57 -4.73 -0.13
N VAL A 51 -1.49 -4.18 -0.91
CA VAL A 51 -1.27 -3.79 -2.30
C VAL A 51 -1.70 -2.35 -2.49
N ASP A 52 -0.76 -1.53 -2.92
CA ASP A 52 -0.98 -0.13 -3.22
C ASP A 52 -0.74 0.17 -4.69
N VAL A 53 -1.42 1.19 -5.19
CA VAL A 53 -1.09 1.84 -6.46
C VAL A 53 -0.73 3.29 -6.18
N TRP A 54 0.41 3.72 -6.69
CA TRP A 54 0.95 5.08 -6.51
C TRP A 54 1.11 5.81 -7.84
N GLU A 55 0.98 7.14 -7.82
CA GLU A 55 1.25 8.02 -8.97
C GLU A 55 2.71 7.91 -9.44
N SER A 56 3.64 7.63 -8.53
CA SER A 56 5.04 7.41 -8.83
C SER A 56 5.77 6.64 -7.72
N GLU A 57 6.91 6.05 -8.03
CA GLU A 57 7.82 5.46 -7.03
C GLU A 57 8.35 6.51 -6.04
N ASP A 58 8.56 7.75 -6.49
CA ASP A 58 9.05 8.84 -5.64
C ASP A 58 8.01 9.27 -4.60
N ASP A 59 6.72 9.31 -4.96
CA ASP A 59 5.65 9.57 -3.99
C ASP A 59 5.61 8.47 -2.91
N PHE A 60 5.77 7.20 -3.30
CA PHE A 60 5.87 6.10 -2.34
C PHE A 60 7.10 6.22 -1.43
N LYS A 61 8.28 6.50 -2.00
CA LYS A 61 9.52 6.65 -1.24
C LYS A 61 9.45 7.81 -0.26
N GLU A 62 8.84 8.92 -0.66
CA GLU A 62 8.63 10.07 0.24
C GLU A 62 7.71 9.69 1.40
N PHE A 63 6.60 9.01 1.13
CA PHE A 63 5.72 8.50 2.17
C PHE A 63 6.42 7.47 3.08
N GLY A 64 7.31 6.65 2.52
CA GLY A 64 8.13 5.68 3.23
C GLY A 64 8.93 6.29 4.40
N LYS A 65 9.35 7.55 4.30
CA LYS A 65 10.04 8.26 5.38
C LYS A 65 9.19 8.40 6.65
N THR A 66 7.87 8.47 6.50
CA THR A 66 6.90 8.49 7.61
C THR A 66 6.43 7.08 7.96
N LEU A 67 6.13 6.26 6.95
CA LEU A 67 5.57 4.91 7.15
C LEU A 67 6.55 3.98 7.87
N MET A 68 7.79 3.88 7.42
CA MET A 68 8.74 2.87 7.91
C MET A 68 9.02 3.00 9.42
N PRO A 69 9.25 4.21 9.99
CA PRO A 69 9.37 4.37 11.44
C PRO A 69 8.11 3.95 12.21
N ILE A 70 6.92 4.17 11.66
CA ILE A 70 5.65 3.75 12.28
C ILE A 70 5.51 2.23 12.27
N LEU A 71 5.87 1.56 11.17
CA LEU A 71 5.90 0.10 11.09
C LEU A 71 6.87 -0.49 12.12
N GLU A 72 8.08 0.07 12.23
CA GLU A 72 9.08 -0.36 13.21
C GLU A 72 8.58 -0.18 14.66
N LYS A 73 8.00 0.98 14.97
CA LYS A 73 7.40 1.27 16.30
C LYS A 73 6.32 0.24 16.68
N ASN A 74 5.54 -0.23 15.71
CA ASN A 74 4.44 -1.18 15.92
C ASN A 74 4.85 -2.65 15.81
N GLY A 75 6.16 -2.93 15.70
CA GLY A 75 6.71 -4.28 15.72
C GLY A 75 6.46 -5.07 14.43
N PHE A 76 6.29 -4.39 13.30
CA PHE A 76 6.18 -5.05 12.00
C PHE A 76 7.50 -5.73 11.60
N PRO A 77 7.45 -6.84 10.85
CA PRO A 77 8.65 -7.51 10.38
C PRO A 77 9.44 -6.59 9.43
N LYS A 78 10.77 -6.70 9.48
CA LYS A 78 11.64 -6.02 8.51
C LYS A 78 11.55 -6.74 7.18
N GLY A 79 11.22 -6.00 6.13
CA GLY A 79 11.15 -6.50 4.76
C GLY A 79 10.96 -5.35 3.81
N ASP A 80 11.63 -5.41 2.65
CA ASP A 80 11.45 -4.41 1.61
C ASP A 80 10.17 -4.70 0.83
N PRO A 81 9.38 -3.66 0.50
CA PRO A 81 8.26 -3.82 -0.41
C PRO A 81 8.76 -4.17 -1.80
N VAL A 82 7.93 -4.88 -2.55
CA VAL A 82 8.14 -5.07 -3.98
C VAL A 82 7.50 -3.90 -4.72
N ILE A 83 8.27 -3.21 -5.56
CA ILE A 83 7.82 -2.07 -6.37
C ILE A 83 7.87 -2.49 -7.84
N LEU A 84 6.75 -2.38 -8.55
CA LEU A 84 6.62 -2.82 -9.94
C LEU A 84 6.01 -1.69 -10.79
N PRO A 85 6.50 -1.46 -12.02
CA PRO A 85 5.79 -0.62 -12.99
C PRO A 85 4.36 -1.13 -13.20
N LEU A 86 3.39 -0.24 -13.05
CA LEU A 86 1.98 -0.62 -13.19
C LEU A 86 1.64 -0.79 -14.67
N HIS A 87 1.32 -2.03 -15.08
CA HIS A 87 0.95 -2.32 -16.46
C HIS A 87 -0.51 -1.92 -16.78
N ASN A 88 -1.45 -2.20 -15.88
CA ASN A 88 -2.86 -1.90 -16.05
C ASN A 88 -3.55 -1.68 -14.70
N MET A 89 -4.53 -0.80 -14.66
CA MET A 89 -5.45 -0.63 -13.53
C MET A 89 -6.83 -0.29 -14.07
N TYR A 90 -7.80 -1.15 -13.77
CA TYR A 90 -9.20 -0.95 -14.10
C TYR A 90 -9.97 -0.49 -12.87
N VAL A 91 -10.68 0.62 -12.98
CA VAL A 91 -11.50 1.18 -11.89
C VAL A 91 -12.97 1.06 -12.29
N SER A 92 -13.68 0.15 -11.64
CA SER A 92 -15.05 -0.27 -12.03
C SER A 92 -16.14 0.81 -11.88
N SER A 93 -15.83 1.95 -11.24
CA SER A 93 -16.79 3.07 -11.11
C SER A 93 -16.83 4.00 -12.33
N ALA A 94 -15.97 3.79 -13.34
CA ALA A 94 -16.24 4.24 -14.69
C ALA A 94 -16.91 3.08 -15.46
N LEU A 95 -18.24 3.15 -15.64
CA LEU A 95 -18.95 2.26 -16.57
C LEU A 95 -18.17 2.24 -17.89
N HIS A 96 -17.75 1.07 -18.37
CA HIS A 96 -17.69 0.67 -19.78
C HIS A 96 -17.29 -0.81 -19.88
N GLU A 97 -17.86 -1.45 -20.90
CA GLU A 97 -17.74 -2.87 -21.25
C GLU A 97 -16.28 -3.31 -21.39
N TYR A 98 -15.99 -4.47 -20.80
CA TYR A 98 -14.72 -5.14 -20.95
C TYR A 98 -14.60 -5.72 -22.37
N GLU A 99 -13.70 -5.16 -23.19
CA GLU A 99 -13.20 -5.85 -24.39
C GLU A 99 -11.82 -6.46 -24.09
N SER A 100 -11.77 -7.79 -24.00
CA SER A 100 -10.50 -8.54 -24.07
C SER A 100 -9.93 -8.42 -25.48
N LYS A 101 -8.69 -7.94 -25.60
CA LYS A 101 -7.87 -8.17 -26.81
C LYS A 101 -6.86 -9.28 -26.53
N ILE A 102 -7.41 -10.48 -26.33
CA ILE A 102 -6.84 -11.78 -26.72
C ILE A 102 -8.03 -12.62 -27.18
#